data_AF-A0A679J7Z7-F1
#
_entry.id   AF-A0A679J7Z7-F1
#
_cell.length_a   1.000
_cell.length_b   1.000
_cell.length_c   1.000
_cell.angle_alpha   90.00
_cell.angle_beta   90.00
_cell.angle_gamma   90.00
#
_symmetry.space_group_name_H-M   'P 1'
#
loop_
_entity.id
_entity.type
_entity.pdbx_description
1 polymer ?
#
loop_
_entity_poly.entity_id
_entity_poly.type
_entity_poly.pdbx_seq_one_letter_code
_entity_poly.pdbx_strand_id
1 'polypeptide(L)'
;MVNSFSPNARRVVVLGTGGTIAGRAASSADNIGYKAGEVDVADLLGGIDAPPGVTLVAEQVAQVDSKDMDFDIWRTLAQRCAHWLGQPDVAGVVITHGTDTLEETAFFLHSVLDAMKPVVLTCAMRPATALAPDGPQNVRDAISVAATEGARGVTAVCAGTVHSGVDVQKVHTYRLDAFASGDAGPIGYVEEGEVRLVRAWPSAATRRVAPVFEPGDVQWPRVEIVMSHAGASGAVVDALVQSGTGGSDPLRGLVLATTGNGTVHYLLEAAALKAQDGGIAVRRATRCANGRILPKEGDALRDAGALTPVKARIALMLELLGK
;
A
#
# COMPACT_ATOMS: atom_id res chain seq x y z
N MET A 1 -19.17 5.84 40.43
CA MET A 1 -18.82 7.13 39.79
C MET A 1 -18.98 6.95 38.31
N VAL A 2 -19.82 7.77 37.70
CA VAL A 2 -20.22 7.68 36.30
C VAL A 2 -19.04 8.18 35.46
N ASN A 3 -18.52 7.35 34.55
CA ASN A 3 -17.51 7.77 33.57
C ASN A 3 -18.12 8.87 32.69
N SER A 4 -17.78 10.12 32.99
CA SER A 4 -18.10 11.25 32.13
C SER A 4 -17.18 11.18 30.92
N PHE A 5 -17.70 10.73 29.77
CA PHE A 5 -17.03 10.92 28.50
C PHE A 5 -16.92 12.43 28.22
N SER A 6 -15.70 12.94 28.10
CA SER A 6 -15.48 14.31 27.64
C SER A 6 -15.93 14.42 26.17
N PRO A 7 -16.80 15.37 25.81
CA PRO A 7 -17.34 15.52 24.46
C PRO A 7 -16.33 15.88 23.36
N ASN A 8 -15.03 15.94 23.69
CA ASN A 8 -13.91 16.24 22.79
C ASN A 8 -12.88 15.10 22.64
N ALA A 9 -13.14 13.90 23.18
CA ALA A 9 -12.19 12.79 23.03
C ALA A 9 -12.16 12.29 21.58
N ARG A 10 -11.02 12.47 20.90
CA ARG A 10 -10.79 12.05 19.51
C ARG A 10 -10.26 10.62 19.50
N ARG A 11 -10.85 9.72 18.72
CA ARG A 11 -10.38 8.34 18.62
C ARG A 11 -9.40 8.16 17.46
N VAL A 12 -8.25 7.56 17.71
CA VAL A 12 -7.40 6.99 16.65
C VAL A 12 -7.60 5.49 16.68
N VAL A 13 -8.05 4.94 15.56
CA VAL A 13 -8.28 3.49 15.43
C VAL A 13 -7.04 2.86 14.81
N VAL A 14 -6.52 1.81 15.42
CA VAL A 14 -5.33 1.08 14.96
C VAL A 14 -5.77 -0.30 14.47
N LEU A 15 -5.65 -0.50 13.16
CA LEU A 15 -6.00 -1.74 12.48
C LEU A 15 -4.75 -2.62 12.33
N GLY A 16 -4.79 -3.84 12.86
CA GLY A 16 -3.72 -4.81 12.72
C GLY A 16 -3.87 -5.66 11.47
N THR A 17 -2.82 -5.75 10.64
CA THR A 17 -2.78 -6.71 9.51
C THR A 17 -1.62 -7.72 9.61
N GLY A 18 -0.75 -7.57 10.61
CA GLY A 18 0.41 -8.44 10.84
C GLY A 18 1.75 -7.80 10.46
N GLY A 19 2.56 -8.53 9.70
CA GLY A 19 3.90 -8.09 9.29
C GLY A 19 4.99 -8.21 10.36
N THR A 20 6.19 -7.75 10.02
CA THR A 20 7.38 -7.72 10.89
C THR A 20 7.16 -6.96 12.19
N ILE A 21 6.36 -5.90 12.16
CA ILE A 21 6.03 -5.10 13.34
C ILE A 21 5.30 -5.93 14.42
N ALA A 22 4.51 -6.91 13.97
CA ALA A 22 3.88 -7.93 14.78
C ALA A 22 4.71 -9.23 14.85
N GLY A 23 5.96 -9.23 14.39
CA GLY A 23 6.77 -10.42 14.25
C GLY A 23 7.51 -10.82 15.53
N ARG A 24 7.70 -12.13 15.72
CA ARG A 24 8.50 -12.70 16.83
C ARG A 24 9.65 -13.54 16.30
N ALA A 25 10.84 -13.31 16.83
CA ALA A 25 12.02 -14.16 16.63
C ALA A 25 12.29 -15.00 17.89
N ALA A 26 12.98 -16.13 17.72
CA ALA A 26 13.42 -16.96 18.85
C ALA A 26 14.56 -16.31 19.66
N SER A 27 15.28 -15.36 19.06
CA SER A 27 16.39 -14.63 19.68
C SER A 27 16.30 -13.15 19.34
N SER A 28 16.62 -12.27 20.30
CA SER A 28 16.59 -10.82 20.10
C SER A 28 17.68 -10.29 19.16
N ALA A 29 18.70 -11.10 18.86
CA ALA A 29 19.74 -10.79 17.87
C ALA A 29 19.33 -11.18 16.44
N ASP A 30 18.24 -11.96 16.27
CA ASP A 30 17.78 -12.41 14.96
C ASP A 30 16.76 -11.43 14.37
N ASN A 31 17.21 -10.65 13.39
CA ASN A 31 16.38 -9.69 12.68
C ASN A 31 15.87 -10.20 11.32
N ILE A 32 16.19 -11.45 10.94
CA ILE A 32 15.88 -12.02 9.62
C ILE A 32 14.99 -13.26 9.75
N GLY A 33 15.33 -14.19 10.65
CA GLY A 33 14.64 -15.48 10.85
C GLY A 33 13.44 -15.42 11.79
N TYR A 34 12.64 -14.34 11.72
CA TYR A 34 11.42 -14.20 12.53
C TYR A 34 10.18 -14.70 11.79
N LYS A 35 9.10 -14.93 12.53
CA LYS A 35 7.76 -15.13 11.96
C LYS A 35 6.96 -13.84 12.08
N ALA A 36 6.48 -13.30 10.95
CA ALA A 36 5.62 -12.12 10.91
C ALA A 36 4.20 -12.43 11.42
N GLY A 37 3.51 -11.45 12.00
CA GLY A 37 2.10 -11.61 12.41
C GLY A 37 1.87 -12.55 13.60
N GLU A 38 2.71 -12.52 14.63
CA GLU A 38 2.54 -13.34 15.84
C GLU A 38 2.03 -12.54 17.05
N VAL A 39 2.05 -11.21 16.97
CA VAL A 39 1.62 -10.29 18.05
C VAL A 39 0.31 -9.63 17.65
N ASP A 40 -0.67 -9.60 18.56
CA ASP A 40 -1.94 -8.89 18.34
C ASP A 40 -1.72 -7.37 18.37
N VAL A 41 -2.51 -6.62 17.61
CA VAL A 41 -2.42 -5.16 17.57
C VAL A 41 -2.66 -4.52 18.94
N ALA A 42 -3.52 -5.10 19.78
CA ALA A 42 -3.71 -4.61 21.15
C ALA A 42 -2.43 -4.73 21.99
N ASP A 43 -1.67 -5.81 21.82
CA ASP A 43 -0.39 -6.01 22.49
C ASP A 43 0.68 -5.06 21.94
N LEU A 44 0.67 -4.76 20.63
CA LEU A 44 1.57 -3.76 20.04
C LEU A 44 1.35 -2.34 20.57
N LEU A 45 0.13 -2.03 20.98
CA LEU A 45 -0.21 -0.76 21.64
C LEU A 45 0.16 -0.75 23.13
N GLY A 46 0.50 -1.91 23.71
CA GLY A 46 0.96 -2.01 25.09
C GLY A 46 2.19 -1.13 25.33
N GLY A 47 2.04 -0.10 26.18
CA GLY A 47 3.12 0.83 26.50
C GLY A 47 3.29 2.00 25.52
N ILE A 48 2.36 2.17 24.57
CA ILE A 48 2.28 3.37 23.72
C ILE A 48 1.27 4.34 24.33
N ASP A 49 1.77 5.48 24.81
CA ASP A 49 0.90 6.56 25.31
C ASP A 49 0.22 7.28 24.16
N ALA A 50 -1.09 7.51 24.30
CA ALA A 50 -1.86 8.30 23.35
C ALA A 50 -1.53 9.81 23.54
N PRO A 51 -1.54 10.61 22.46
CA PRO A 51 -1.49 12.06 22.58
C PRO A 51 -2.61 12.61 23.49
N PRO A 52 -2.43 13.76 24.15
CA PRO A 52 -3.47 14.37 24.98
C PRO A 52 -4.80 14.53 24.24
N GLY A 53 -5.89 14.06 24.84
CA GLY A 53 -7.24 14.13 24.23
C GLY A 53 -7.50 13.08 23.14
N VAL A 54 -6.55 12.18 22.86
CA VAL A 54 -6.71 11.05 21.96
C VAL A 54 -6.94 9.76 22.74
N THR A 55 -7.85 8.91 22.28
CA THR A 55 -8.02 7.54 22.76
C THR A 55 -7.70 6.56 21.64
N LEU A 56 -6.92 5.52 21.95
CA LEU A 56 -6.59 4.47 21.00
C LEU A 56 -7.65 3.36 21.04
N VAL A 57 -8.06 2.89 19.86
CA VAL A 57 -8.94 1.73 19.69
C VAL A 57 -8.22 0.73 18.81
N ALA A 58 -8.05 -0.51 19.28
CA ALA A 58 -7.38 -1.55 18.52
C ALA A 58 -8.42 -2.46 17.84
N GLU A 59 -8.18 -2.86 16.59
CA GLU A 59 -8.96 -3.86 15.88
C GLU A 59 -8.04 -4.74 15.01
N GLN A 60 -8.05 -6.04 15.24
CA GLN A 60 -7.31 -6.99 14.40
C GLN A 60 -8.14 -7.30 13.13
N VAL A 61 -7.62 -6.93 11.96
CA VAL A 61 -8.28 -7.16 10.66
C VAL A 61 -7.75 -8.43 10.00
N ALA A 62 -6.44 -8.62 10.03
CA ALA A 62 -5.75 -9.79 9.48
C ALA A 62 -4.46 -10.02 10.27
N GLN A 63 -3.82 -11.17 10.08
CA GLN A 63 -2.59 -11.51 10.80
C GLN A 63 -1.67 -12.30 9.86
N VAL A 64 -1.10 -11.61 8.87
CA VAL A 64 -0.33 -12.24 7.78
C VAL A 64 1.03 -11.59 7.58
N ASP A 65 1.93 -12.30 6.91
CA ASP A 65 3.08 -11.68 6.25
C ASP A 65 2.58 -10.92 5.02
N SER A 66 3.05 -9.68 4.82
CA SER A 66 2.60 -8.83 3.71
C SER A 66 2.89 -9.44 2.33
N LYS A 67 3.87 -10.33 2.20
CA LYS A 67 4.10 -11.07 0.95
C LYS A 67 2.96 -12.02 0.57
N ASP A 68 2.13 -12.40 1.55
CA ASP A 68 0.96 -13.27 1.41
C ASP A 68 -0.35 -12.45 1.50
N MET A 69 -0.28 -11.13 1.37
CA MET A 69 -1.45 -10.25 1.32
C MET A 69 -2.31 -10.59 0.10
N ASP A 70 -3.63 -10.69 0.29
CA ASP A 70 -4.58 -11.04 -0.77
C ASP A 70 -5.68 -9.98 -0.93
N PHE A 71 -6.53 -10.20 -1.95
CA PHE A 71 -7.60 -9.26 -2.29
C PHE A 71 -8.76 -9.25 -1.30
N ASP A 72 -9.02 -10.35 -0.59
CA ASP A 72 -10.08 -10.42 0.41
C ASP A 72 -9.68 -9.66 1.67
N ILE A 73 -8.41 -9.75 2.08
CA ILE A 73 -7.85 -8.92 3.14
C ILE A 73 -7.85 -7.46 2.74
N TRP A 74 -7.40 -7.10 1.52
CA TRP A 74 -7.46 -5.72 1.02
C TRP A 74 -8.88 -5.16 1.04
N ARG A 75 -9.85 -5.93 0.57
CA ARG A 75 -11.25 -5.53 0.58
C ARG A 75 -11.78 -5.32 1.99
N THR A 76 -11.51 -6.28 2.89
CA THR A 76 -11.90 -6.18 4.30
C THR A 76 -11.28 -4.94 4.93
N LEU A 77 -9.99 -4.71 4.74
CA LEU A 77 -9.26 -3.55 5.25
C LEU A 77 -9.86 -2.23 4.73
N ALA A 78 -10.16 -2.12 3.44
CA ALA A 78 -10.81 -0.94 2.87
C ALA A 78 -12.21 -0.69 3.48
N GLN A 79 -13.01 -1.74 3.67
CA GLN A 79 -14.34 -1.65 4.29
C GLN A 79 -14.25 -1.22 5.76
N ARG A 80 -13.29 -1.77 6.53
CA ARG A 80 -13.05 -1.37 7.92
C ARG A 80 -12.56 0.07 8.02
N CYS A 81 -11.66 0.50 7.13
CA CYS A 81 -11.26 1.91 7.04
C CYS A 81 -12.48 2.80 6.78
N ALA A 82 -13.29 2.50 5.77
CA ALA A 82 -14.49 3.28 5.45
C ALA A 82 -15.48 3.35 6.63
N HIS A 83 -15.67 2.23 7.33
CA HIS A 83 -16.51 2.17 8.53
C HIS A 83 -16.02 3.12 9.64
N TRP A 84 -14.73 3.11 9.96
CA TRP A 84 -14.17 3.96 11.02
C TRP A 84 -14.12 5.43 10.62
N LEU A 85 -13.70 5.73 9.38
CA LEU A 85 -13.62 7.12 8.89
C LEU A 85 -14.99 7.82 8.88
N GLY A 86 -16.08 7.06 8.71
CA GLY A 86 -17.46 7.56 8.76
C GLY A 86 -17.95 7.97 10.15
N GLN A 87 -17.26 7.62 11.23
CA GLN A 87 -17.67 7.96 12.59
C GLN A 87 -17.19 9.36 12.98
N PRO A 88 -18.05 10.28 13.46
CA PRO A 88 -17.68 11.68 13.71
C PRO A 88 -16.52 11.88 14.68
N ASP A 89 -16.43 11.04 15.71
CA ASP A 89 -15.45 11.12 16.79
C ASP A 89 -14.14 10.37 16.51
N VAL A 90 -14.02 9.72 15.34
CA VAL A 90 -12.75 9.18 14.86
C VAL A 90 -11.94 10.29 14.19
N ALA A 91 -10.72 10.51 14.69
CA ALA A 91 -9.75 11.44 14.12
C ALA A 91 -9.09 10.90 12.87
N GLY A 92 -8.74 9.61 12.86
CA GLY A 92 -8.00 8.96 11.80
C GLY A 92 -7.80 7.47 12.08
N VAL A 93 -7.26 6.77 11.09
CA VAL A 93 -6.97 5.34 11.16
C VAL A 93 -5.46 5.13 11.00
N VAL A 94 -4.87 4.32 11.86
CA VAL A 94 -3.51 3.79 11.70
C VAL A 94 -3.62 2.32 11.30
N ILE A 95 -2.74 1.84 10.41
CA ILE A 95 -2.69 0.44 9.98
C ILE A 95 -1.29 -0.09 10.24
N THR A 96 -1.14 -1.10 11.08
CA THR A 96 0.14 -1.81 11.23
C THR A 96 0.23 -2.90 10.16
N HIS A 97 1.27 -2.83 9.33
CA HIS A 97 1.41 -3.64 8.13
C HIS A 97 2.84 -4.18 7.97
N GLY A 98 2.99 -5.26 7.19
CA GLY A 98 4.30 -5.75 6.77
C GLY A 98 4.95 -4.85 5.72
N THR A 99 6.27 -4.87 5.64
CA THR A 99 7.02 -3.90 4.83
C THR A 99 6.99 -4.23 3.34
N ASP A 100 6.86 -5.51 2.96
CA ASP A 100 7.12 -5.97 1.59
C ASP A 100 6.09 -5.48 0.57
N THR A 101 4.81 -5.42 0.95
CA THR A 101 3.72 -4.95 0.07
C THR A 101 2.98 -3.74 0.67
N LEU A 102 3.65 -2.99 1.57
CA LEU A 102 3.09 -1.77 2.15
C LEU A 102 2.74 -0.75 1.07
N GLU A 103 3.62 -0.58 0.07
CA GLU A 103 3.42 0.36 -1.04
C GLU A 103 2.21 0.02 -1.91
N GLU A 104 1.92 -1.27 -2.06
CA GLU A 104 0.78 -1.77 -2.81
C GLU A 104 -0.52 -1.49 -2.06
N THR A 105 -0.55 -1.84 -0.77
CA THR A 105 -1.72 -1.62 0.10
C THR A 105 -2.01 -0.12 0.27
N ALA A 106 -0.97 0.71 0.46
CA ALA A 106 -1.13 2.16 0.54
C ALA A 106 -1.71 2.75 -0.75
N PHE A 107 -1.22 2.30 -1.91
CA PHE A 107 -1.73 2.75 -3.21
C PHE A 107 -3.16 2.26 -3.47
N PHE A 108 -3.48 1.00 -3.13
CA PHE A 108 -4.83 0.45 -3.23
C PHE A 108 -5.82 1.26 -2.39
N LEU A 109 -5.53 1.46 -1.10
CA LEU A 109 -6.39 2.23 -0.20
C LEU A 109 -6.54 3.68 -0.66
N HIS A 110 -5.45 4.31 -1.13
CA HIS A 110 -5.50 5.64 -1.71
C HIS A 110 -6.47 5.71 -2.89
N SER A 111 -6.50 4.67 -3.72
CA SER A 111 -7.29 4.63 -4.94
C SER A 111 -8.78 4.36 -4.71
N VAL A 112 -9.16 3.73 -3.59
CA VAL A 112 -10.54 3.29 -3.34
C VAL A 112 -11.25 4.09 -2.24
N LEU A 113 -10.51 4.69 -1.31
CA LEU A 113 -11.06 5.45 -0.18
C LEU A 113 -11.23 6.94 -0.52
N ASP A 114 -12.36 7.48 -0.11
CA ASP A 114 -12.57 8.92 0.02
C ASP A 114 -12.05 9.38 1.40
N ALA A 115 -10.72 9.38 1.55
CA ALA A 115 -10.04 9.59 2.82
C ALA A 115 -9.96 11.09 3.20
N MET A 116 -11.11 11.67 3.58
CA MET A 116 -11.19 13.04 4.12
C MET A 116 -10.58 13.19 5.52
N LYS A 117 -10.38 12.07 6.21
CA LYS A 117 -9.60 11.91 7.44
C LYS A 117 -8.37 11.04 7.13
N PRO A 118 -7.27 11.13 7.89
CA PRO A 118 -6.03 10.46 7.56
C PRO A 118 -6.14 8.94 7.76
N VAL A 119 -5.59 8.18 6.81
CA VAL A 119 -5.29 6.75 6.95
C VAL A 119 -3.78 6.59 6.85
N VAL A 120 -3.16 6.14 7.93
CA VAL A 120 -1.70 6.12 8.08
C VAL A 120 -1.21 4.69 8.21
N LEU A 121 -0.57 4.17 7.17
CA LEU A 121 0.12 2.89 7.27
C LEU A 121 1.43 3.07 8.04
N THR A 122 1.82 2.06 8.80
CA THR A 122 3.13 1.98 9.43
C THR A 122 3.60 0.54 9.51
N CYS A 123 4.90 0.36 9.72
CA CYS A 123 5.56 -0.94 9.70
C CYS A 123 6.83 -0.93 10.56
N ALA A 124 7.54 -2.05 10.60
CA ALA A 124 8.86 -2.14 11.20
C ALA A 124 9.78 -2.96 10.30
N MET A 125 11.05 -2.57 10.21
CA MET A 125 12.09 -3.33 9.52
C MET A 125 12.72 -4.39 10.44
N ARG A 126 12.54 -4.27 11.76
CA ARG A 126 12.98 -5.25 12.77
C ARG A 126 11.79 -5.84 13.52
N PRO A 127 11.85 -7.13 13.91
CA PRO A 127 10.79 -7.77 14.68
C PRO A 127 10.63 -7.16 16.07
N ALA A 128 9.46 -7.34 16.69
CA ALA A 128 9.15 -6.80 18.01
C ALA A 128 10.11 -7.29 19.12
N THR A 129 10.72 -8.46 18.93
CA THR A 129 11.68 -9.07 19.86
C THR A 129 13.12 -8.58 19.69
N ALA A 130 13.41 -7.73 18.68
CA ALA A 130 14.76 -7.23 18.43
C ALA A 130 15.30 -6.42 19.63
N LEU A 131 16.63 -6.35 19.77
CA LEU A 131 17.27 -5.52 20.82
C LEU A 131 16.90 -4.03 20.72
N ALA A 132 16.71 -3.54 19.49
CA ALA A 132 16.33 -2.16 19.20
C ALA A 132 15.27 -2.16 18.09
N PRO A 133 14.00 -2.47 18.42
CA PRO A 133 12.92 -2.53 17.45
C PRO A 133 12.50 -1.12 17.05
N ASP A 134 12.22 -0.91 15.76
CA ASP A 134 11.75 0.38 15.23
C ASP A 134 10.22 0.54 15.29
N GLY A 135 9.49 -0.58 15.41
CA GLY A 135 8.02 -0.61 15.48
C GLY A 135 7.39 0.36 16.49
N PRO A 136 7.79 0.37 17.78
CA PRO A 136 7.18 1.25 18.77
C PRO A 136 7.27 2.75 18.42
N GLN A 137 8.39 3.19 17.82
CA GLN A 137 8.52 4.57 17.36
C GLN A 137 7.63 4.84 16.15
N ASN A 138 7.65 3.95 15.16
CA ASN A 138 6.86 4.11 13.95
C ASN A 138 5.35 4.14 14.25
N VAL A 139 4.86 3.35 15.22
CA VAL A 139 3.45 3.42 15.67
C VAL A 139 3.13 4.75 16.35
N ARG A 140 4.01 5.26 17.23
CA ARG A 140 3.83 6.59 17.83
C ARG A 140 3.75 7.68 16.77
N ASP A 141 4.67 7.65 15.80
CA ASP A 141 4.70 8.63 14.72
C ASP A 141 3.43 8.55 13.86
N ALA A 142 2.95 7.34 13.56
CA ALA A 142 1.72 7.13 12.82
C ALA A 142 0.47 7.65 13.58
N ILE A 143 0.42 7.43 14.90
CA ILE A 143 -0.65 7.98 15.76
C ILE A 143 -0.60 9.51 15.76
N SER A 144 0.58 10.12 15.87
CA SER A 144 0.73 11.58 15.76
C SER A 144 0.19 12.10 14.43
N VAL A 145 0.56 11.49 13.30
CA VAL A 145 0.03 11.87 11.98
C VAL A 145 -1.49 11.69 11.89
N ALA A 146 -2.04 10.60 12.44
CA ALA A 146 -3.48 10.35 12.43
C ALA A 146 -4.26 11.34 13.32
N ALA A 147 -3.62 11.89 14.35
CA ALA A 147 -4.21 12.88 15.25
C ALA A 147 -4.09 14.33 14.72
N THR A 148 -3.15 14.60 13.81
CA THR A 148 -2.91 15.95 13.25
C THR A 148 -4.16 16.55 12.61
N GLU A 149 -4.49 17.78 13.00
CA GLU A 149 -5.62 18.51 12.43
C GLU A 149 -5.40 18.80 10.93
N GLY A 150 -6.44 18.60 10.12
CA GLY A 150 -6.38 18.80 8.68
C GLY A 150 -5.58 17.74 7.90
N ALA A 151 -4.98 16.75 8.57
CA ALA A 151 -4.40 15.59 7.91
C ALA A 151 -5.48 14.79 7.17
N ARG A 152 -5.13 14.30 5.98
CA ARG A 152 -6.06 13.60 5.09
C ARG A 152 -5.30 12.75 4.08
N GLY A 153 -6.05 11.93 3.34
CA GLY A 153 -5.51 11.00 2.37
C GLY A 153 -4.87 9.79 3.03
N VAL A 154 -4.32 8.92 2.19
CA VAL A 154 -3.58 7.74 2.63
C VAL A 154 -2.09 8.05 2.61
N THR A 155 -1.43 7.85 3.75
CA THR A 155 0.01 8.07 3.94
C THR A 155 0.65 6.83 4.56
N ALA A 156 1.98 6.79 4.53
CA ALA A 156 2.78 5.82 5.26
C ALA A 156 3.82 6.53 6.12
N VAL A 157 4.05 6.06 7.34
CA VAL A 157 5.04 6.63 8.26
C VAL A 157 6.03 5.58 8.71
N CYS A 158 7.29 5.80 8.36
CA CYS A 158 8.41 4.92 8.66
C CYS A 158 9.64 5.76 9.03
N ALA A 159 10.32 5.43 10.13
CA ALA A 159 11.54 6.12 10.59
C ALA A 159 11.39 7.65 10.60
N GLY A 160 10.28 8.15 11.16
CA GLY A 160 9.98 9.59 11.27
C GLY A 160 9.65 10.29 9.94
N THR A 161 9.59 9.61 8.81
CA THR A 161 9.26 10.21 7.50
C THR A 161 7.83 9.90 7.09
N VAL A 162 7.08 10.93 6.68
CA VAL A 162 5.69 10.80 6.20
C VAL A 162 5.70 10.74 4.67
N HIS A 163 5.24 9.64 4.10
CA HIS A 163 5.16 9.41 2.66
C HIS A 163 3.71 9.44 2.17
N SER A 164 3.49 9.91 0.94
CA SER A 164 2.20 9.73 0.25
C SER A 164 2.01 8.26 -0.11
N GLY A 165 0.81 7.70 0.08
CA GLY A 165 0.50 6.34 -0.37
C GLY A 165 0.66 6.15 -1.89
N VAL A 166 0.61 7.24 -2.67
CA VAL A 166 0.89 7.21 -4.11
C VAL A 166 2.37 7.05 -4.41
N ASP A 167 3.23 7.68 -3.61
CA ASP A 167 4.65 7.86 -3.95
C ASP A 167 5.55 6.87 -3.20
N VAL A 168 5.13 6.39 -2.03
CA VAL A 168 5.94 5.54 -1.15
C VAL A 168 6.40 4.26 -1.86
N GLN A 169 7.69 3.95 -1.79
CA GLN A 169 8.22 2.67 -2.24
C GLN A 169 9.28 2.14 -1.27
N LYS A 170 9.37 0.82 -1.12
CA LYS A 170 10.47 0.19 -0.36
C LYS A 170 11.72 0.12 -1.24
N VAL A 171 12.70 0.97 -0.94
CA VAL A 171 13.96 1.11 -1.70
C VAL A 171 15.13 0.35 -1.12
N HIS A 172 15.01 -0.16 0.11
CA HIS A 172 16.09 -0.88 0.78
C HIS A 172 15.57 -2.11 1.51
N THR A 173 16.34 -3.20 1.46
CA THR A 173 15.94 -4.50 2.03
C THR A 173 16.14 -4.60 3.54
N TYR A 174 17.07 -3.84 4.12
CA TYR A 174 17.48 -3.97 5.53
C TYR A 174 17.46 -2.70 6.43
N ARG A 175 17.75 -1.51 5.91
CA ARG A 175 17.85 -0.29 6.74
C ARG A 175 16.50 0.11 7.35
N LEU A 176 16.51 0.88 8.43
CA LEU A 176 15.28 1.38 9.05
C LEU A 176 14.58 2.42 8.16
N ASP A 177 15.34 3.28 7.48
CA ASP A 177 14.89 4.23 6.47
C ASP A 177 14.70 3.56 5.09
N ALA A 178 14.00 2.42 5.07
CA ALA A 178 13.83 1.61 3.87
C ALA A 178 12.88 2.17 2.82
N PHE A 179 12.12 3.22 3.15
CA PHE A 179 11.08 3.76 2.28
C PHE A 179 11.45 5.15 1.73
N ALA A 180 11.10 5.40 0.47
CA ALA A 180 11.30 6.68 -0.20
C ALA A 180 10.08 7.08 -1.03
N SER A 181 9.91 8.38 -1.28
CA SER A 181 8.85 8.92 -2.15
C SER A 181 9.37 9.33 -3.54
N GLY A 182 10.55 8.85 -3.93
CA GLY A 182 11.22 9.19 -5.19
C GLY A 182 11.33 10.71 -5.42
N ASP A 183 11.14 11.12 -6.67
CA ASP A 183 11.23 12.52 -7.12
C ASP A 183 10.17 13.44 -6.49
N ALA A 184 9.08 12.87 -5.96
CA ALA A 184 8.00 13.65 -5.35
C ALA A 184 8.34 14.15 -3.93
N GLY A 185 9.32 13.51 -3.27
CA GLY A 185 9.72 13.83 -1.90
C GLY A 185 8.68 13.43 -0.84
N PRO A 186 9.05 13.47 0.45
CA PRO A 186 8.11 13.18 1.54
C PRO A 186 7.01 14.24 1.63
N ILE A 187 5.93 13.89 2.33
CA ILE A 187 4.90 14.85 2.75
C ILE A 187 5.42 15.70 3.89
N GLY A 188 6.16 15.10 4.80
CA GLY A 188 6.68 15.73 6.00
C GLY A 188 7.50 14.78 6.85
N TYR A 189 7.77 15.22 8.07
CA TYR A 189 8.55 14.50 9.07
C TYR A 189 7.81 14.55 10.41
N VAL A 190 8.01 13.54 11.25
CA VAL A 190 7.57 13.52 12.64
C VAL A 190 8.79 13.73 13.53
N GLU A 191 8.74 14.80 14.33
CA GLU A 191 9.86 15.25 15.17
C GLU A 191 9.30 15.60 16.55
N GLU A 192 9.78 14.92 17.59
CA GLU A 192 9.28 15.10 18.97
C GLU A 192 7.74 14.97 19.10
N GLY A 193 7.16 14.06 18.31
CA GLY A 193 5.71 13.80 18.29
C GLY A 193 4.89 14.78 17.45
N GLU A 194 5.53 15.80 16.84
CA GLU A 194 4.88 16.83 16.03
C GLU A 194 5.14 16.62 14.52
N VAL A 195 4.15 16.92 13.69
CA VAL A 195 4.25 16.76 12.24
C VAL A 195 4.70 18.06 11.59
N ARG A 196 5.90 18.05 10.98
CA ARG A 196 6.40 19.15 10.14
C ARG A 196 6.18 18.84 8.66
N LEU A 197 5.26 19.56 8.03
CA LEU A 197 4.97 19.43 6.60
C LEU A 197 6.01 20.11 5.71
N VAL A 198 6.32 19.48 4.58
CA VAL A 198 7.11 20.06 3.48
C VAL A 198 6.38 20.00 2.14
N ARG A 199 5.27 19.25 2.08
CA ARG A 199 4.35 19.16 0.94
C ARG A 199 2.91 19.05 1.47
N ALA A 200 1.95 19.47 0.65
CA ALA A 200 0.53 19.34 1.00
C ALA A 200 0.12 17.87 1.15
N TRP A 201 -0.86 17.61 2.03
CA TRP A 201 -1.48 16.29 2.16
C TRP A 201 -2.02 15.78 0.82
N PRO A 202 -1.98 14.46 0.57
CA PRO A 202 -2.55 13.88 -0.64
C PRO A 202 -4.03 14.25 -0.79
N SER A 203 -4.45 14.51 -2.02
CA SER A 203 -5.87 14.64 -2.35
C SER A 203 -6.54 13.26 -2.23
N ALA A 204 -7.74 13.20 -1.64
CA ALA A 204 -8.52 11.97 -1.65
C ALA A 204 -8.87 11.56 -3.08
N ALA A 205 -8.95 10.26 -3.36
CA ALA A 205 -9.47 9.80 -4.63
C ALA A 205 -10.93 10.26 -4.77
N THR A 206 -11.23 10.97 -5.85
CA THR A 206 -12.58 11.52 -6.08
C THR A 206 -13.59 10.46 -6.52
N ARG A 207 -13.17 9.20 -6.72
CA ARG A 207 -14.03 8.12 -7.21
C ARG A 207 -13.83 6.85 -6.40
N ARG A 208 -14.88 6.43 -5.69
CA ARG A 208 -14.94 5.08 -5.09
C ARG A 208 -15.09 4.05 -6.20
N VAL A 209 -14.35 2.95 -6.08
CA VAL A 209 -14.54 1.76 -6.91
C VAL A 209 -15.64 0.92 -6.25
N ALA A 210 -16.89 1.14 -6.67
CA ALA A 210 -18.08 0.61 -5.99
C ALA A 210 -18.00 -0.89 -5.65
N PRO A 211 -17.56 -1.80 -6.55
CA PRO A 211 -17.49 -3.23 -6.25
C PRO A 211 -16.71 -3.60 -4.97
N VAL A 212 -15.73 -2.79 -4.56
CA VAL A 212 -14.95 -3.03 -3.33
C VAL A 212 -15.83 -2.96 -2.07
N PHE A 213 -16.85 -2.09 -2.08
CA PHE A 213 -17.69 -1.80 -0.91
C PHE A 213 -19.08 -2.45 -0.95
N GLU A 214 -19.50 -2.98 -2.09
CA GLU A 214 -20.76 -3.72 -2.21
C GLU A 214 -20.70 -5.07 -1.47
N PRO A 215 -21.83 -5.64 -1.03
CA PRO A 215 -21.88 -6.99 -0.47
C PRO A 215 -21.69 -8.08 -1.53
N GLY A 216 -21.29 -9.30 -1.12
CA GLY A 216 -21.11 -10.47 -2.00
C GLY A 216 -19.67 -10.67 -2.45
N ASP A 217 -19.40 -11.62 -3.35
CA ASP A 217 -18.04 -11.91 -3.83
C ASP A 217 -17.61 -10.93 -4.92
N VAL A 218 -16.34 -10.53 -4.90
CA VAL A 218 -15.75 -9.67 -5.93
C VAL A 218 -14.92 -10.53 -6.88
N GLN A 219 -15.29 -10.51 -8.16
CA GLN A 219 -14.49 -11.14 -9.21
C GLN A 219 -13.37 -10.18 -9.63
N TRP A 220 -12.22 -10.30 -8.98
CA TRP A 220 -11.06 -9.46 -9.27
C TRP A 220 -10.50 -9.77 -10.66
N PRO A 221 -10.30 -8.77 -11.54
CA PRO A 221 -9.70 -9.02 -12.83
C PRO A 221 -8.24 -9.42 -12.65
N ARG A 222 -7.86 -10.59 -13.18
CA ARG A 222 -6.46 -11.00 -13.22
C ARG A 222 -5.63 -10.07 -14.09
N VAL A 223 -4.68 -9.40 -13.45
CA VAL A 223 -3.69 -8.52 -14.10
C VAL A 223 -2.31 -9.02 -13.73
N GLU A 224 -1.40 -9.20 -14.67
CA GLU A 224 -0.04 -9.71 -14.37
C GLU A 224 1.05 -8.70 -14.69
N ILE A 225 2.25 -8.88 -14.11
CA ILE A 225 3.43 -8.05 -14.39
C ILE A 225 4.48 -8.90 -15.12
N VAL A 226 4.95 -8.43 -16.28
CA VAL A 226 6.03 -9.08 -17.04
C VAL A 226 7.16 -8.07 -17.25
N MET A 227 8.38 -8.46 -16.89
CA MET A 227 9.54 -7.58 -16.99
C MET A 227 10.23 -7.68 -18.34
N SER A 228 10.54 -6.53 -18.94
CA SER A 228 11.45 -6.42 -20.08
C SER A 228 12.90 -6.41 -19.60
N HIS A 229 13.76 -7.19 -20.27
CA HIS A 229 15.20 -7.26 -20.00
C HIS A 229 15.95 -7.70 -21.27
N ALA A 230 17.27 -7.73 -21.22
CA ALA A 230 18.08 -8.28 -22.30
C ALA A 230 17.70 -9.74 -22.56
N GLY A 231 17.34 -10.06 -23.81
CA GLY A 231 16.88 -11.40 -24.19
C GLY A 231 15.45 -11.76 -23.76
N ALA A 232 14.63 -10.79 -23.32
CA ALA A 232 13.22 -11.06 -23.03
C ALA A 232 12.47 -11.57 -24.27
N SER A 233 11.60 -12.56 -24.10
CA SER A 233 10.80 -13.15 -25.17
C SER A 233 9.30 -13.00 -24.91
N GLY A 234 8.48 -13.32 -25.91
CA GLY A 234 7.02 -13.34 -25.78
C GLY A 234 6.46 -14.53 -25.00
N ALA A 235 7.28 -15.55 -24.70
CA ALA A 235 6.81 -16.84 -24.18
C ALA A 235 6.02 -16.74 -22.86
N VAL A 236 6.43 -15.83 -21.97
CA VAL A 236 5.70 -15.59 -20.71
C VAL A 236 4.32 -15.01 -20.98
N VAL A 237 4.21 -14.05 -21.89
CA VAL A 237 2.92 -13.46 -22.27
C VAL A 237 2.02 -14.52 -22.91
N ASP A 238 2.55 -15.28 -23.86
CA ASP A 238 1.79 -16.36 -24.52
C ASP A 238 1.29 -17.40 -23.51
N ALA A 239 2.12 -17.80 -22.54
CA ALA A 239 1.75 -18.75 -21.50
C ALA A 239 0.64 -18.19 -20.58
N LEU A 240 0.72 -16.92 -20.18
CA LEU A 240 -0.31 -16.28 -19.36
C LEU A 240 -1.65 -16.21 -20.10
N VAL A 241 -1.65 -15.83 -21.38
CA VAL A 241 -2.85 -15.80 -22.24
C VAL A 241 -3.46 -17.20 -22.37
N GLN A 242 -2.64 -18.20 -22.67
CA GLN A 242 -3.09 -19.59 -22.82
C GLN A 242 -3.69 -20.14 -21.53
N SER A 243 -3.06 -19.87 -20.37
CA SER A 243 -3.54 -20.34 -19.06
C SER A 243 -4.95 -19.87 -18.72
N GLY A 244 -5.39 -18.73 -19.26
CA GLY A 244 -6.71 -18.16 -19.04
C GLY A 244 -7.76 -18.57 -20.06
N THR A 245 -7.38 -19.28 -21.13
CA THR A 245 -8.30 -19.59 -22.22
C THR A 245 -9.31 -20.66 -21.79
N GLY A 246 -10.60 -20.29 -21.73
CA GLY A 246 -11.69 -21.21 -21.35
C GLY A 246 -11.78 -21.55 -19.86
N GLY A 247 -10.95 -20.92 -19.02
CA GLY A 247 -10.97 -21.08 -17.56
C GLY A 247 -11.83 -20.03 -16.85
N SER A 248 -11.99 -20.20 -15.53
CA SER A 248 -12.73 -19.25 -14.67
C SER A 248 -11.96 -17.97 -14.35
N ASP A 249 -10.65 -17.91 -14.66
CA ASP A 249 -9.78 -16.79 -14.32
C ASP A 249 -8.91 -16.34 -15.53
N PRO A 250 -9.53 -15.76 -16.57
CA PRO A 250 -8.82 -15.30 -17.75
C PRO A 250 -7.92 -14.11 -17.44
N LEU A 251 -6.76 -14.03 -18.11
CA LEU A 251 -5.95 -12.81 -18.06
C LEU A 251 -6.75 -11.63 -18.63
N ARG A 252 -6.95 -10.58 -17.84
CA ARG A 252 -7.68 -9.37 -18.25
C ARG A 252 -6.78 -8.17 -18.45
N GLY A 253 -5.62 -8.15 -17.77
CA GLY A 253 -4.64 -7.07 -17.91
C GLY A 253 -3.20 -7.55 -17.86
N LEU A 254 -2.30 -6.75 -18.44
CA LEU A 254 -0.87 -6.99 -18.45
C LEU A 254 -0.13 -5.67 -18.23
N VAL A 255 0.76 -5.64 -17.25
CA VAL A 255 1.70 -4.55 -17.01
C VAL A 255 3.09 -4.99 -17.44
N LEU A 256 3.70 -4.24 -18.35
CA LEU A 256 5.08 -4.44 -18.75
C LEU A 256 5.99 -3.59 -17.87
N ALA A 257 6.86 -4.22 -17.07
CA ALA A 257 7.95 -3.54 -16.38
C ALA A 257 9.12 -3.31 -17.36
N THR A 258 8.99 -2.23 -18.12
CA THR A 258 9.83 -1.83 -19.25
C THR A 258 11.21 -1.34 -18.84
N THR A 259 12.14 -1.25 -19.81
CA THR A 259 13.45 -0.62 -19.62
C THR A 259 13.39 0.89 -19.87
N GLY A 260 14.17 1.69 -19.13
CA GLY A 260 14.35 3.12 -19.38
C GLY A 260 13.02 3.89 -19.46
N ASN A 261 12.87 4.70 -20.51
CA ASN A 261 11.65 5.49 -20.78
C ASN A 261 10.57 4.65 -21.49
N GLY A 262 10.18 3.49 -20.94
CA GLY A 262 9.07 2.73 -21.51
C GLY A 262 9.43 1.79 -22.67
N THR A 263 10.71 1.48 -22.90
CA THR A 263 11.11 0.62 -24.04
C THR A 263 10.97 -0.87 -23.69
N VAL A 264 10.49 -1.65 -24.67
CA VAL A 264 10.21 -3.08 -24.52
C VAL A 264 11.08 -3.85 -25.51
N HIS A 265 11.56 -5.03 -25.13
CA HIS A 265 12.22 -5.91 -26.09
C HIS A 265 11.23 -6.31 -27.19
N TYR A 266 11.62 -6.19 -28.46
CA TYR A 266 10.70 -6.32 -29.61
C TYR A 266 9.90 -7.63 -29.64
N LEU A 267 10.48 -8.75 -29.18
CA LEU A 267 9.76 -10.03 -29.08
C LEU A 267 8.65 -10.00 -28.01
N LEU A 268 8.92 -9.35 -26.87
CA LEU A 268 7.94 -9.18 -25.81
C LEU A 268 6.87 -8.18 -26.25
N GLU A 269 7.25 -7.10 -26.94
CA GLU A 269 6.33 -6.12 -27.50
C GLU A 269 5.36 -6.75 -28.51
N ALA A 270 5.87 -7.57 -29.44
CA ALA A 270 5.03 -8.28 -30.40
C ALA A 270 3.98 -9.18 -29.73
N ALA A 271 4.36 -9.91 -28.68
CA ALA A 271 3.42 -10.74 -27.91
C ALA A 271 2.41 -9.90 -27.12
N ALA A 272 2.84 -8.77 -26.54
CA ALA A 272 1.96 -7.86 -25.83
C ALA A 272 0.94 -7.18 -26.75
N LEU A 273 1.33 -6.78 -27.96
CA LEU A 273 0.44 -6.24 -28.99
C LEU A 273 -0.59 -7.30 -29.42
N LYS A 274 -0.14 -8.53 -29.68
CA LYS A 274 -1.05 -9.65 -29.97
C LYS A 274 -2.05 -9.90 -28.83
N ALA A 275 -1.60 -9.82 -27.58
CA ALA A 275 -2.49 -9.93 -26.41
C ALA A 275 -3.49 -8.77 -26.35
N GLN A 276 -3.05 -7.54 -26.66
CA GLN A 276 -3.90 -6.35 -26.75
C GLN A 276 -4.99 -6.50 -27.80
N ASP A 277 -4.64 -7.00 -29.00
CA ASP A 277 -5.58 -7.30 -30.08
C ASP A 277 -6.59 -8.38 -29.67
N GLY A 278 -6.19 -9.30 -28.78
CA GLY A 278 -7.05 -10.29 -28.14
C GLY A 278 -7.94 -9.75 -27.01
N GLY A 279 -7.92 -8.43 -26.75
CA GLY A 279 -8.76 -7.78 -25.74
C GLY A 279 -8.16 -7.66 -24.34
N ILE A 280 -6.90 -8.05 -24.14
CA ILE A 280 -6.20 -7.88 -22.86
C ILE A 280 -5.75 -6.43 -22.73
N ALA A 281 -6.07 -5.78 -21.62
CA ALA A 281 -5.62 -4.40 -21.40
C ALA A 281 -4.12 -4.37 -21.08
N VAL A 282 -3.31 -3.72 -21.91
CA VAL A 282 -1.85 -3.62 -21.70
C VAL A 282 -1.46 -2.23 -21.21
N ARG A 283 -0.54 -2.17 -20.24
CA ARG A 283 0.08 -0.93 -19.74
C ARG A 283 1.60 -1.06 -19.67
N ARG A 284 2.31 0.02 -20.01
CA ARG A 284 3.75 0.13 -19.77
C ARG A 284 4.01 0.87 -18.46
N ALA A 285 4.85 0.30 -17.60
CA ALA A 285 5.46 0.96 -16.46
C ALA A 285 6.98 0.80 -16.56
N THR A 286 7.78 1.67 -15.95
CA THR A 286 9.25 1.50 -15.98
C THR A 286 9.74 0.72 -14.78
N ARG A 287 10.75 -0.15 -14.98
CA ARG A 287 11.49 -0.78 -13.88
C ARG A 287 12.55 0.15 -13.27
N CYS A 288 12.76 1.33 -13.84
CA CYS A 288 13.59 2.36 -13.22
C CYS A 288 12.98 2.79 -11.89
N ALA A 289 13.81 2.95 -10.85
CA ALA A 289 13.35 3.26 -9.50
C ALA A 289 12.75 4.67 -9.34
N ASN A 290 13.08 5.59 -10.27
CA ASN A 290 12.62 6.98 -10.28
C ASN A 290 12.31 7.41 -11.72
N GLY A 291 11.67 8.58 -11.85
CA GLY A 291 11.20 9.12 -13.11
C GLY A 291 9.85 8.57 -13.55
N ARG A 292 9.41 9.05 -14.71
CA ARG A 292 8.15 8.67 -15.36
C ARG A 292 8.38 8.34 -16.83
N ILE A 293 7.47 7.57 -17.41
CA ILE A 293 7.43 7.44 -18.86
C ILE A 293 6.98 8.79 -19.46
N LEU A 294 7.73 9.25 -20.45
CA LEU A 294 7.38 10.34 -21.34
C LEU A 294 6.83 9.71 -22.63
N PRO A 295 5.50 9.79 -22.87
CA PRO A 295 4.87 9.16 -24.02
C PRO A 295 5.28 9.84 -25.32
N LYS A 296 5.28 9.07 -26.41
CA LYS A 296 5.49 9.58 -27.76
C LYS A 296 4.19 9.47 -28.56
N GLU A 297 4.03 10.38 -29.52
CA GLU A 297 2.95 10.27 -30.48
C GLU A 297 3.06 8.94 -31.25
N GLY A 298 1.95 8.22 -31.38
CA GLY A 298 1.91 6.93 -32.05
C GLY A 298 2.31 5.71 -31.19
N ASP A 299 2.56 5.87 -29.89
CA ASP A 299 2.80 4.73 -29.00
C ASP A 299 1.57 3.79 -28.98
N ALA A 300 1.76 2.55 -29.44
CA ALA A 300 0.67 1.55 -29.51
C ALA A 300 0.21 1.07 -28.12
N LEU A 301 1.13 1.01 -27.16
CA LEU A 301 0.87 0.59 -25.78
C LEU A 301 0.81 1.80 -24.84
N ARG A 302 -0.35 2.01 -24.20
CA ARG A 302 -0.55 3.07 -23.21
C ARG A 302 0.40 2.91 -22.02
N ASP A 303 0.96 4.01 -21.52
CA ASP A 303 1.80 4.02 -20.32
C ASP A 303 1.01 4.30 -19.02
N ALA A 304 1.64 4.00 -17.89
CA ALA A 304 1.16 4.26 -16.54
C ALA A 304 1.82 5.50 -15.89
N GLY A 305 2.46 6.36 -16.69
CA GLY A 305 3.11 7.58 -16.24
C GLY A 305 4.26 7.32 -15.24
N ALA A 306 4.07 7.80 -14.02
CA ALA A 306 5.04 7.69 -12.91
C ALA A 306 4.80 6.47 -12.00
N LEU A 307 3.76 5.67 -12.25
CA LEU A 307 3.47 4.51 -11.41
C LEU A 307 4.54 3.42 -11.60
N THR A 308 5.00 2.87 -10.48
CA THR A 308 5.83 1.65 -10.47
C THR A 308 5.04 0.47 -11.06
N PRO A 309 5.68 -0.62 -11.49
CA PRO A 309 4.97 -1.76 -12.06
C PRO A 309 3.90 -2.35 -11.13
N VAL A 310 4.16 -2.42 -9.82
CA VAL A 310 3.19 -2.93 -8.83
C VAL A 310 2.00 -1.99 -8.65
N LYS A 311 2.22 -0.67 -8.60
CA LYS A 311 1.12 0.31 -8.54
C LYS A 311 0.33 0.38 -9.86
N ALA A 312 1.01 0.27 -10.99
CA ALA A 312 0.37 0.20 -12.30
C ALA A 312 -0.52 -1.04 -12.45
N ARG A 313 -0.11 -2.18 -11.87
CA ARG A 313 -0.93 -3.41 -11.80
C ARG A 313 -2.23 -3.14 -11.03
N ILE A 314 -2.13 -2.53 -9.86
CA ILE A 314 -3.30 -2.19 -9.03
C ILE A 314 -4.20 -1.19 -9.75
N ALA A 315 -3.64 -0.13 -10.34
CA ALA A 315 -4.41 0.87 -11.08
C ALA A 315 -5.18 0.23 -12.26
N LEU A 316 -4.53 -0.66 -13.01
CA LEU A 316 -5.16 -1.37 -14.13
C LEU A 316 -6.22 -2.36 -13.63
N MET A 317 -5.96 -3.06 -12.53
CA MET A 317 -6.92 -3.96 -11.89
C MET A 317 -8.20 -3.19 -11.48
N LEU A 318 -8.04 -2.04 -10.83
CA LEU A 318 -9.18 -1.19 -10.44
C LEU A 318 -9.90 -0.56 -11.65
N GLU A 319 -9.17 -0.16 -12.70
CA GLU A 319 -9.76 0.31 -13.97
C GLU A 319 -10.64 -0.77 -14.60
N LEU A 320 -10.20 -2.04 -14.57
CA LEU A 320 -10.93 -3.17 -15.13
C LEU A 320 -12.09 -3.62 -14.23
N LEU A 321 -11.96 -3.48 -12.91
CA LEU A 321 -13.00 -3.83 -11.96
C LEU A 321 -14.18 -2.84 -12.00
N GLY A 322 -13.91 -1.57 -12.30
CA GLY A 322 -14.94 -0.52 -12.37
C GLY A 322 -15.66 -0.41 -13.72
N LYS A 323 -15.37 -1.29 -14.68
CA LYS A 323 -16.04 -1.39 -15.99
C LYS A 323 -17.16 -2.42 -15.94
#